data_AF-A0A1G9AT89-F1
#
_entry.id   AF-A0A1G9AT89-F1
#
_cell.length_a   1.000
_cell.length_b   1.000
_cell.length_c   1.000
_cell.angle_alpha   90.00
_cell.angle_beta   90.00
_cell.angle_gamma   90.00
#
_symmetry.space_group_name_H-M   'P 1'
#
loop_
_entity.id
_entity.type
_entity.pdbx_description
1 polymer ?
#
loop_
_entity_poly.entity_id
_entity_poly.type
_entity_poly.pdbx_seq_one_letter_code
_entity_poly.pdbx_strand_id
1 'polypeptide(L)'
;MIIKYKPSDGDEQVWDDFDPNKVFDDAAEEIEYHYRGTFDEFHVGILQGQTRARRVLLWHLQRLIHPTLAYADLPRFERRAFTIELDRDELLSMRKQTENATLPAADREKALAYIDTELAKHITPEDVAAKGKASPSGATNTPSKSPSTSTSRRPSNKA
;
A
#
# COMPACT_ATOMS: atom_id res chain seq x y z
N MET A 1 1.02 3.55 -1.48
CA MET A 1 0.43 4.75 -2.12
C MET A 1 1.29 6.00 -1.95
N ILE A 2 1.19 6.92 -2.92
CA ILE A 2 1.85 8.24 -2.92
C ILE A 2 0.79 9.33 -2.63
N ILE A 3 1.09 10.20 -1.67
CA ILE A 3 0.20 11.28 -1.24
C ILE A 3 0.86 12.62 -1.47
N LYS A 4 0.18 13.52 -2.18
CA LYS A 4 0.65 14.87 -2.47
C LYS A 4 -0.31 15.90 -1.88
N TYR A 5 0.22 16.83 -1.11
CA TYR A 5 -0.53 17.95 -0.54
C TYR A 5 0.15 19.28 -0.86
N LYS A 6 -0.56 20.16 -1.56
CA LYS A 6 -0.08 21.50 -1.90
C LYS A 6 -1.04 22.58 -1.35
N PRO A 7 -0.76 23.17 -0.17
CA PRO A 7 -1.56 24.27 0.35
C PRO A 7 -1.42 25.52 -0.54
N SER A 8 -2.40 26.45 -0.47
CA SER A 8 -2.33 27.70 -1.24
C SER A 8 -1.14 28.58 -0.88
N ASP A 9 -0.78 28.64 0.41
CA ASP A 9 0.21 29.57 0.95
C ASP A 9 1.49 28.85 1.44
N GLY A 10 1.83 27.69 0.86
CA GLY A 10 3.00 26.92 1.31
C GLY A 10 3.55 25.92 0.31
N ASP A 11 4.60 25.24 0.72
CA ASP A 11 5.31 24.27 -0.10
C ASP A 11 4.53 22.96 -0.24
N GLU A 12 4.71 22.30 -1.38
CA GLU A 12 4.15 20.97 -1.63
C GLU A 12 4.84 19.94 -0.74
N GLN A 13 4.02 19.12 -0.10
CA GLN A 13 4.45 18.01 0.73
C GLN A 13 4.08 16.71 0.03
N VAL A 14 5.04 15.78 0.03
CA VAL A 14 4.89 14.47 -0.62
C VAL A 14 5.27 13.38 0.37
N TRP A 15 4.40 12.37 0.47
CA TRP A 15 4.65 11.13 1.18
C TRP A 15 4.64 9.99 0.16
N ASP A 16 5.81 9.44 -0.15
CA ASP A 16 5.99 8.48 -1.25
C ASP A 16 5.68 7.01 -0.86
N ASP A 17 5.63 6.72 0.44
CA ASP A 17 5.63 5.34 0.98
C ASP A 17 4.52 5.08 2.01
N PHE A 18 3.44 5.86 1.98
CA PHE A 18 2.32 5.62 2.89
C PHE A 18 1.65 4.28 2.56
N ASP A 19 1.49 3.44 3.58
CA ASP A 19 0.85 2.13 3.50
C ASP A 19 -0.20 2.01 4.62
N PRO A 20 -1.51 1.99 4.29
CA PRO A 20 -2.58 1.85 5.28
C PRO A 20 -2.44 0.60 6.14
N ASN A 21 -1.82 -0.47 5.64
CA ASN A 21 -1.65 -1.73 6.38
C ASN A 21 -0.54 -1.66 7.43
N LYS A 22 0.27 -0.59 7.41
CA LYS A 22 1.33 -0.33 8.40
C LYS A 22 0.92 0.70 9.44
N VAL A 23 -0.31 1.18 9.41
CA VAL A 23 -0.86 2.04 10.46
C VAL A 23 -1.07 1.20 11.72
N PHE A 24 -0.46 1.60 12.82
CA PHE A 24 -0.60 0.92 14.10
C PHE A 24 -2.02 1.07 14.67
N ASP A 25 -2.44 0.11 15.48
CA ASP A 25 -3.80 0.02 16.03
C ASP A 25 -4.22 1.31 16.77
N ASP A 26 -3.32 1.92 17.55
CA ASP A 26 -3.58 3.17 18.27
C ASP A 26 -3.88 4.35 17.32
N ALA A 27 -3.11 4.45 16.23
CA ALA A 27 -3.35 5.45 15.18
C ALA A 27 -4.62 5.14 14.38
N ALA A 28 -4.92 3.86 14.13
CA ALA A 28 -6.13 3.44 13.44
C ALA A 28 -7.39 3.80 14.24
N GLU A 29 -7.43 3.50 15.54
CA GLU A 29 -8.54 3.87 16.44
C GLU A 29 -8.78 5.38 16.45
N GLU A 30 -7.71 6.19 16.42
CA GLU A 30 -7.84 7.63 16.41
C GLU A 30 -8.34 8.20 15.07
N ILE A 31 -7.91 7.58 13.97
CA ILE A 31 -8.44 7.86 12.63
C ILE A 31 -9.93 7.55 12.59
N GLU A 32 -10.36 6.38 13.08
CA GLU A 32 -11.76 5.97 13.15
C GLU A 32 -12.60 6.97 13.96
N TYR A 33 -12.06 7.40 15.11
CA TYR A 33 -12.67 8.44 15.92
C TYR A 33 -12.92 9.68 15.06
N HIS A 34 -11.90 10.29 14.44
CA HIS A 34 -12.08 11.53 13.69
C HIS A 34 -12.90 11.38 12.40
N TYR A 35 -12.81 10.23 11.73
CA TYR A 35 -13.57 9.94 10.52
C TYR A 35 -15.06 9.68 10.79
N ARG A 36 -15.37 9.08 11.95
CA ARG A 36 -16.71 8.59 12.36
C ARG A 36 -17.17 7.39 11.51
N GLY A 37 -16.29 6.40 11.38
CA GLY A 37 -16.51 5.14 10.66
C GLY A 37 -15.37 4.17 10.95
N THR A 38 -15.41 2.98 10.35
CA THR A 38 -14.31 2.01 10.50
C THR A 38 -13.08 2.42 9.68
N PHE A 39 -11.92 1.83 9.99
CA PHE A 39 -10.68 2.08 9.26
C PHE A 39 -10.78 1.63 7.79
N ASP A 40 -11.50 0.54 7.52
CA ASP A 40 -11.79 0.08 6.17
C ASP A 40 -12.66 1.07 5.39
N GLU A 41 -13.71 1.61 6.02
CA GLU A 41 -14.55 2.65 5.42
C GLU A 41 -13.77 3.93 5.16
N PHE A 42 -12.81 4.26 6.04
CA PHE A 42 -11.89 5.37 5.85
C PHE A 42 -11.00 5.15 4.63
N HIS A 43 -10.38 3.97 4.50
CA HIS A 43 -9.53 3.64 3.36
C HIS A 43 -10.31 3.72 2.03
N VAL A 44 -11.52 3.17 1.97
CA VAL A 44 -12.38 3.31 0.80
C VAL A 44 -12.74 4.79 0.55
N GLY A 45 -13.04 5.54 1.61
CA GLY A 45 -13.34 6.97 1.53
C GLY A 45 -12.19 7.81 0.99
N ILE A 46 -10.94 7.45 1.31
CA ILE A 46 -9.73 8.08 0.76
C ILE A 46 -9.70 7.91 -0.76
N LEU A 47 -9.86 6.67 -1.25
CA LEU A 47 -9.83 6.32 -2.68
C LEU A 47 -10.96 6.98 -3.46
N GLN A 48 -12.15 7.07 -2.87
CA GLN A 48 -13.30 7.79 -3.44
C GLN A 48 -13.15 9.31 -3.42
N GLY A 49 -12.12 9.82 -2.75
CA GLY A 49 -11.86 11.25 -2.64
C GLY A 49 -12.84 11.99 -1.74
N GLN A 50 -13.36 11.31 -0.72
CA GLN A 50 -14.21 11.93 0.29
C GLN A 50 -13.42 12.99 1.06
N THR A 51 -13.98 14.20 1.15
CA THR A 51 -13.30 15.34 1.78
C THR A 51 -12.92 15.07 3.23
N ARG A 52 -13.80 14.39 4.00
CA ARG A 52 -13.53 14.04 5.39
C ARG A 52 -12.36 13.06 5.50
N ALA A 53 -12.36 11.99 4.70
CA ALA A 53 -11.29 11.01 4.69
C ALA A 53 -9.94 11.66 4.35
N ARG A 54 -9.88 12.48 3.30
CA ARG A 54 -8.64 13.20 2.95
C ARG A 54 -8.16 14.16 4.03
N ARG A 55 -9.08 14.85 4.73
CA ARG A 55 -8.74 15.73 5.84
C ARG A 55 -8.15 14.96 7.03
N VAL A 56 -8.76 13.83 7.39
CA VAL A 56 -8.27 12.97 8.48
C VAL A 56 -6.91 12.37 8.12
N LEU A 57 -6.74 11.91 6.87
CA LEU A 57 -5.47 11.42 6.37
C LEU A 57 -4.38 12.51 6.42
N LEU A 58 -4.68 13.73 5.95
CA LEU A 58 -3.74 14.84 6.03
C LEU A 58 -3.32 15.12 7.48
N TRP A 59 -4.28 15.17 8.40
CA TRP A 59 -3.96 15.37 9.81
C TRP A 59 -3.06 14.26 10.37
N HIS A 60 -3.37 13.00 10.08
CA HIS A 60 -2.56 11.87 10.53
C HIS A 60 -1.11 11.99 10.03
N LEU A 61 -0.93 12.26 8.73
CA LEU A 61 0.40 12.44 8.13
C LEU A 61 1.16 13.63 8.71
N GLN A 62 0.48 14.76 8.91
CA GLN A 62 1.07 15.94 9.54
C GLN A 62 1.50 15.65 10.99
N ARG A 63 0.73 14.83 11.71
CA ARG A 63 1.05 14.48 13.09
C ARG A 63 2.30 13.60 13.21
N LEU A 64 2.62 12.80 12.21
CA LEU A 64 3.88 12.04 12.18
C LEU A 64 5.11 12.97 12.19
N ILE A 65 4.98 14.16 11.58
CA ILE A 65 6.03 15.19 11.53
C ILE A 65 5.92 16.15 12.73
N HIS A 66 4.69 16.44 13.15
CA HIS A 66 4.35 17.38 14.21
C HIS A 66 3.48 16.68 15.29
N PRO A 67 4.09 15.92 16.23
CA PRO A 67 3.35 15.07 17.17
C PRO A 67 2.34 15.80 18.06
N THR A 68 2.54 17.10 18.29
CA THR A 68 1.66 17.94 19.12
C THR A 68 0.49 18.55 18.35
N LEU A 69 0.35 18.27 17.04
CA LEU A 69 -0.71 18.83 16.21
C LEU A 69 -2.06 18.19 16.54
N ALA A 70 -2.98 18.99 17.09
CA ALA A 70 -4.35 18.55 17.30
C ALA A 70 -5.16 18.59 16.00
N TYR A 71 -6.15 17.70 15.87
CA TYR A 71 -7.04 17.67 14.70
C TYR A 71 -7.79 18.99 14.47
N ALA A 72 -8.13 19.70 15.55
CA ALA A 72 -8.80 20.99 15.50
C ALA A 72 -7.92 22.10 14.92
N ASP A 73 -6.60 21.98 15.06
CA ASP A 73 -5.61 22.97 14.63
C ASP A 73 -5.17 22.75 13.17
N LEU A 74 -5.70 21.73 12.51
CA LEU A 74 -5.41 21.48 11.10
C LEU A 74 -5.86 22.70 10.27
N PRO A 75 -4.97 23.26 9.43
CA PRO A 75 -5.32 24.40 8.59
C PRO A 75 -6.47 24.07 7.63
N ARG A 76 -7.06 25.14 7.06
CA ARG A 76 -8.18 24.99 6.12
C ARG A 76 -7.82 24.04 4.98
N PHE A 77 -8.60 22.97 4.85
CA PHE A 77 -8.38 21.94 3.85
C PHE A 77 -8.99 22.35 2.51
N GLU A 78 -8.15 22.56 1.50
CA GLU A 78 -8.61 22.78 0.13
C GLU A 78 -8.79 21.45 -0.60
N ARG A 79 -9.99 21.21 -1.12
CA ARG A 79 -10.35 19.91 -1.72
C ARG A 79 -9.43 19.48 -2.88
N ARG A 80 -8.91 20.45 -3.65
CA ARG A 80 -8.05 20.20 -4.83
C ARG A 80 -6.56 20.23 -4.51
N ALA A 81 -6.17 20.59 -3.29
CA ALA A 81 -4.79 20.59 -2.83
C ALA A 81 -4.25 19.19 -2.53
N PHE A 82 -5.13 18.17 -2.46
CA PHE A 82 -4.78 16.82 -2.02
C PHE A 82 -5.00 15.80 -3.14
N THR A 83 -3.91 15.15 -3.54
CA THR A 83 -3.88 14.14 -4.61
C THR A 83 -3.33 12.83 -4.06
N ILE A 84 -3.90 11.73 -4.54
CA ILE A 84 -3.51 10.38 -4.17
C ILE A 84 -3.20 9.65 -5.46
N GLU A 85 -2.01 9.10 -5.53
CA GLU A 85 -1.53 8.28 -6.62
C GLU A 85 -1.26 6.89 -6.05
N LEU A 86 -1.78 5.88 -6.73
CA LEU A 86 -1.51 4.50 -6.35
C LEU A 86 -0.14 4.12 -6.88
N ASP A 87 0.61 3.37 -6.08
CA ASP A 87 1.87 2.83 -6.57
C ASP A 87 1.63 1.67 -7.55
N ARG A 88 2.72 1.23 -8.20
CA ARG A 88 2.66 0.15 -9.19
C ARG A 88 2.12 -1.15 -8.60
N ASP A 89 2.51 -1.48 -7.37
CA ASP A 89 2.15 -2.76 -6.75
C ASP A 89 0.67 -2.77 -6.33
N GLU A 90 0.16 -1.64 -5.84
CA GLU A 90 -1.26 -1.39 -5.59
C GLU A 90 -2.08 -1.47 -6.88
N LEU A 91 -1.61 -0.87 -7.98
CA LEU A 91 -2.27 -0.95 -9.28
C LEU A 91 -2.30 -2.38 -9.83
N LEU A 92 -1.22 -3.15 -9.67
CA LEU A 92 -1.18 -4.58 -10.04
C LEU A 92 -2.15 -5.40 -9.18
N SER A 93 -2.24 -5.11 -7.88
CA SER A 93 -3.19 -5.76 -6.98
C SER A 93 -4.64 -5.45 -7.38
N MET A 94 -4.95 -4.17 -7.67
CA MET A 94 -6.27 -3.75 -8.17
C MET A 94 -6.62 -4.40 -9.50
N ARG A 95 -5.65 -4.54 -10.42
CA ARG A 95 -5.83 -5.25 -11.69
C ARG A 95 -6.26 -6.70 -11.44
N LYS A 96 -5.52 -7.42 -10.59
CA LYS A 96 -5.81 -8.82 -10.24
C LYS A 96 -7.17 -8.98 -9.55
N GLN A 97 -7.53 -8.06 -8.65
CA GLN A 97 -8.85 -8.07 -8.01
C GLN A 97 -9.97 -7.84 -9.03
N THR A 98 -9.78 -6.90 -9.96
CA THR A 98 -10.74 -6.58 -11.02
C THR A 98 -10.94 -7.73 -12.00
N GLU A 99 -9.88 -8.47 -12.33
CA GLU A 99 -9.96 -9.69 -13.16
C GLU A 99 -10.86 -10.76 -12.53
N ASN A 100 -10.76 -10.92 -11.20
CA ASN A 100 -11.52 -11.90 -10.43
C ASN A 100 -12.89 -11.37 -9.96
N ALA A 101 -13.20 -10.09 -10.20
CA ALA A 101 -14.44 -9.49 -9.76
C ALA A 101 -15.63 -9.97 -10.61
N THR A 102 -16.74 -10.24 -9.92
CA THR A 102 -18.04 -10.53 -10.55
C THR A 102 -18.68 -9.22 -11.02
N LEU A 103 -18.17 -8.70 -12.13
CA LEU A 103 -18.69 -7.52 -12.83
C LEU A 103 -19.18 -7.91 -14.24
N PRO A 104 -20.14 -7.17 -14.82
CA PRO A 104 -20.47 -7.30 -16.24
C PRO A 104 -19.21 -7.16 -17.10
N ALA A 105 -19.06 -7.99 -18.13
CA ALA A 105 -17.82 -8.07 -18.92
C ALA A 105 -17.38 -6.71 -19.48
N ALA A 106 -18.33 -5.89 -19.93
CA ALA A 106 -18.07 -4.55 -20.48
C ALA A 106 -17.54 -3.56 -19.42
N ASP A 107 -17.98 -3.66 -18.17
CA ASP A 107 -17.53 -2.76 -17.09
C ASP A 107 -16.16 -3.21 -16.56
N ARG A 108 -15.94 -4.52 -16.48
CA ARG A 108 -14.63 -5.09 -16.13
C ARG A 108 -13.55 -4.70 -17.14
N GLU A 109 -13.85 -4.77 -18.44
CA GLU A 109 -12.90 -4.40 -19.49
C GLU A 109 -12.51 -2.92 -19.42
N LYS A 110 -13.49 -2.03 -19.20
CA LYS A 110 -13.23 -0.59 -19.00
C LYS A 110 -12.37 -0.33 -17.78
N ALA A 111 -12.65 -1.01 -16.65
CA ALA A 111 -11.87 -0.87 -15.43
C ALA A 111 -10.43 -1.35 -15.62
N LEU A 112 -10.23 -2.51 -16.27
CA LEU A 112 -8.89 -3.02 -16.59
C LEU A 112 -8.13 -2.08 -17.53
N ALA A 113 -8.78 -1.54 -18.56
CA ALA A 113 -8.15 -0.59 -19.47
C ALA A 113 -7.71 0.71 -18.77
N TYR A 114 -8.51 1.20 -17.82
CA TYR A 114 -8.13 2.33 -16.98
C TYR A 114 -6.92 2.00 -16.11
N ILE A 115 -6.93 0.86 -15.41
CA ILE A 115 -5.81 0.43 -14.57
C ILE A 115 -4.53 0.23 -15.40
N ASP A 116 -4.63 -0.37 -16.58
CA ASP A 116 -3.50 -0.56 -17.50
C ASP A 116 -2.94 0.78 -18.00
N THR A 117 -3.80 1.79 -18.19
CA THR A 117 -3.37 3.16 -18.54
C THR A 117 -2.62 3.83 -17.40
N GLU A 118 -3.10 3.69 -16.15
CA GLU A 118 -2.39 4.21 -14.98
C GLU A 118 -1.06 3.47 -14.77
N LEU A 119 -1.03 2.13 -14.87
CA LEU A 119 0.19 1.33 -14.82
C LEU A 119 1.24 1.80 -15.83
N ALA A 120 0.83 2.15 -17.05
CA ALA A 120 1.73 2.66 -18.07
C ALA A 120 2.44 3.97 -17.68
N LYS A 121 1.82 4.81 -16.85
CA LYS A 121 2.44 6.05 -16.32
C LYS A 121 3.53 5.78 -15.29
N HIS A 122 3.46 4.62 -14.63
CA HIS A 122 4.42 4.19 -13.62
C HIS A 122 5.53 3.26 -14.18
N ILE A 123 5.53 2.95 -15.49
CA ILE A 123 6.64 2.23 -16.14
C ILE A 123 7.83 3.19 -16.25
N THR A 124 8.87 2.95 -15.46
CA THR A 124 10.15 3.66 -15.59
C THR A 124 11.02 3.02 -16.69
N PRO A 125 12.00 3.75 -17.26
CA PRO A 125 12.97 3.18 -18.22
C PRO A 125 13.73 1.94 -17.68
N GLU A 126 13.81 1.78 -16.36
CA GLU A 126 14.49 0.66 -15.70
C GLU A 126 13.69 -0.65 -15.77
N ASP A 127 12.35 -0.59 -15.78
CA ASP A 127 11.47 -1.76 -15.96
C ASP A 127 11.60 -2.40 -17.36
N VAL A 128 11.96 -1.59 -18.36
CA VAL A 128 12.22 -2.07 -19.73
C VAL A 128 13.53 -2.84 -19.81
N ALA A 129 14.52 -2.50 -18.97
CA ALA A 129 15.81 -3.19 -18.91
C ALA A 129 15.74 -4.55 -18.19
N ALA A 130 14.81 -4.73 -17.26
CA ALA A 130 14.63 -6.00 -16.53
C ALA A 130 14.04 -7.13 -17.41
N LYS A 131 13.31 -6.80 -18.48
CA LYS A 131 12.79 -7.79 -19.45
C LYS A 131 13.86 -8.38 -20.39
N GLY A 132 15.10 -7.87 -20.36
CA GLY A 132 16.18 -8.27 -21.27
C GLY A 132 17.19 -9.30 -20.74
N LYS A 133 17.11 -9.73 -19.46
CA LYS A 133 18.04 -10.73 -18.90
C LYS A 133 17.35 -12.04 -18.51
N ALA A 134 16.66 -12.65 -19.48
CA ALA A 134 16.48 -14.09 -19.45
C ALA A 134 17.80 -14.74 -19.92
N SER A 135 18.64 -15.19 -18.99
CA SER A 135 19.68 -16.17 -19.33
C SER A 135 19.04 -17.56 -19.39
N PRO A 136 19.20 -18.32 -20.49
CA PRO A 136 18.68 -19.67 -20.60
C PRO A 136 19.70 -20.70 -20.08
N SER A 137 19.16 -21.90 -19.79
CA SER A 137 19.88 -23.19 -19.64
C SER A 137 20.55 -23.42 -18.27
N GLY A 138 20.35 -24.53 -17.55
CA GLY A 138 19.73 -25.81 -17.87
C GLY A 138 20.51 -26.96 -17.22
N ALA A 139 19.79 -27.95 -16.69
CA ALA A 139 20.22 -29.29 -16.24
C ALA A 139 20.92 -29.37 -14.86
N THR A 140 20.67 -30.35 -13.97
CA THR A 140 20.08 -31.70 -14.13
C THR A 140 19.65 -32.27 -12.75
N ASN A 141 18.56 -33.04 -12.71
CA ASN A 141 18.14 -33.90 -11.59
C ASN A 141 19.21 -34.96 -11.24
N THR A 142 19.34 -35.33 -9.96
CA THR A 142 19.34 -36.73 -9.45
C THR A 142 19.16 -36.74 -7.92
N PRO A 143 18.29 -37.61 -7.35
CA PRO A 143 18.06 -37.71 -5.90
C PRO A 143 19.03 -38.72 -5.23
N SER A 144 19.42 -38.48 -3.98
CA SER A 144 20.03 -39.54 -3.17
C SER A 144 19.82 -39.37 -1.66
N LYS A 145 19.00 -40.29 -1.15
CA LYS A 145 19.17 -41.09 0.08
C LYS A 145 19.39 -40.37 1.42
N SER A 146 18.35 -40.43 2.23
CA SER A 146 18.46 -40.59 3.69
C SER A 146 19.36 -41.78 4.05
N PRO A 147 19.96 -41.76 5.25
CA PRO A 147 19.49 -42.74 6.23
C PRO A 147 19.23 -42.15 7.61
N SER A 148 18.15 -42.66 8.19
CA SER A 148 17.86 -42.76 9.61
C SER A 148 19.05 -43.32 10.41
N THR A 149 19.22 -42.91 11.68
CA THR A 149 18.89 -43.68 12.91
C THR A 149 19.71 -43.19 14.13
N SER A 150 19.07 -43.22 15.30
CA SER A 150 19.64 -43.55 16.63
C SER A 150 20.35 -42.45 17.43
N THR A 151 19.84 -41.96 18.58
CA THR A 151 19.67 -42.59 19.92
C THR A 151 20.74 -42.11 20.90
N SER A 152 20.29 -41.69 22.10
CA SER A 152 21.05 -41.54 23.36
C SER A 152 22.10 -40.40 23.41
N ARG A 153 22.35 -39.71 24.52
CA ARG A 153 22.08 -40.00 25.94
C ARG A 153 22.18 -38.69 26.74
N ARG A 154 21.28 -38.55 27.70
CA ARG A 154 21.37 -37.67 28.86
C ARG A 154 22.58 -38.07 29.73
N PRO A 155 23.25 -37.12 30.40
CA PRO A 155 23.78 -37.40 31.72
C PRO A 155 23.16 -36.41 32.72
N SER A 156 22.41 -36.99 33.64
CA SER A 156 22.30 -36.51 35.00
C SER A 156 23.70 -36.44 35.62
N ASN A 157 24.05 -35.34 36.29
CA ASN A 157 24.92 -35.45 37.45
C ASN A 157 24.47 -34.48 38.56
N LYS A 158 24.15 -35.09 39.70
CA LYS A 158 23.99 -34.46 41.01
C LYS A 158 25.39 -34.24 41.60
N ALA A 159 25.56 -33.12 42.29
CA ALA A 159 26.12 -33.06 43.63
C ALA A 159 25.49 -31.85 44.33
#